data_AF-A0A2D5H2K5-F1
#
_entry.id   AF-A0A2D5H2K5-F1
#
_cell.length_a   1.000
_cell.length_b   1.000
_cell.length_c   1.000
_cell.angle_alpha   90.00
_cell.angle_beta   90.00
_cell.angle_gamma   90.00
#
_symmetry.space_group_name_H-M   'P 1'
#
loop_
_entity.id
_entity.type
_entity.pdbx_description
1 polymer ?
#
loop_
_entity_poly.entity_id
_entity_poly.type
_entity_poly.pdbx_seq_one_letter_code
_entity_poly.pdbx_strand_id
1 'polypeptide(L)'
;MVVVYRFICLSLLMDDFQVTVGWIRFNKVQLVVSGVGEMLPVEQILYMNETIKVSPDIEIVVVQIRDEKVRLGITAPPGTDFARL
;
A
#
# COMPACT_ATOMS: atom_id res chain seq x y z
N MET A 1 12.22 5.93 -5.79
CA MET A 1 11.05 5.13 -6.21
C MET A 1 11.39 3.66 -5.99
N VAL A 2 10.71 3.00 -5.06
CA VAL A 2 10.86 1.56 -4.83
C VAL A 2 9.62 0.88 -5.37
N VAL A 3 9.81 -0.19 -6.16
CA VAL A 3 8.69 -0.94 -6.75
C VAL A 3 8.66 -2.33 -6.14
N VAL A 4 7.54 -2.69 -5.51
CA VAL A 4 7.40 -3.97 -4.80
C VAL A 4 6.20 -4.74 -5.35
N TYR A 5 6.39 -6.05 -5.57
CA TYR A 5 5.31 -6.98 -5.89
C TYR A 5 4.70 -7.51 -4.58
N ARG A 6 3.38 -7.48 -4.46
CA ARG A 6 2.64 -7.95 -3.28
C ARG A 6 1.57 -8.97 -3.66
N PHE A 7 1.42 -9.96 -2.79
CA PHE A 7 0.34 -10.94 -2.81
C PHE A 7 -0.76 -10.48 -1.83
N ILE A 8 -1.95 -11.05 -1.96
CA ILE A 8 -3.06 -10.89 -1.00
C ILE A 8 -2.55 -11.19 0.43
N CYS A 9 -3.02 -10.43 1.43
CA CYS A 9 -2.65 -10.53 2.86
C CYS A 9 -1.21 -10.16 3.22
N LEU A 10 -0.44 -9.57 2.31
CA LEU A 10 0.95 -9.20 2.59
C LEU A 10 1.02 -7.75 3.09
N SER A 11 1.64 -7.55 4.25
CA SER A 11 1.78 -6.23 4.87
C SER A 11 3.15 -5.62 4.58
N LEU A 12 3.17 -4.31 4.39
CA LEU A 12 4.38 -3.51 4.36
C LEU A 12 4.35 -2.52 5.51
N LEU A 13 5.41 -2.50 6.29
CA LEU A 13 5.60 -1.52 7.34
C LEU A 13 6.56 -0.44 6.81
N MET A 14 6.17 0.82 6.99
CA MET A 14 6.80 2.02 6.48
C MET A 14 6.83 3.03 7.63
N ASP A 15 7.94 3.10 8.35
CA ASP A 15 8.06 3.87 9.59
C ASP A 15 6.87 3.56 10.55
N ASP A 16 5.97 4.53 10.77
CA ASP A 16 4.79 4.43 11.63
C ASP A 16 3.51 3.99 10.90
N PHE A 17 3.59 3.50 9.67
CA PHE A 17 2.43 3.06 8.89
C PHE A 17 2.56 1.62 8.45
N GLN A 18 1.46 0.87 8.55
CA GLN A 18 1.32 -0.47 8.01
C GLN A 18 0.29 -0.45 6.88
N VAL A 19 0.72 -0.87 5.70
CA VAL A 19 -0.12 -1.00 4.51
C VAL A 19 -0.32 -2.47 4.23
N THR A 20 -1.57 -2.91 4.26
CA THR A 20 -1.95 -4.31 4.04
C THR A 20 -2.84 -4.42 2.82
N VAL A 21 -2.53 -5.37 1.94
CA VAL A 21 -3.40 -5.72 0.82
C VAL A 21 -4.53 -6.61 1.34
N GLY A 22 -5.74 -6.07 1.42
CA GLY A 22 -6.94 -6.77 1.90
C GLY A 22 -7.43 -7.82 0.90
N TRP A 23 -8.17 -7.39 -0.13
CA TRP A 23 -8.61 -8.27 -1.22
C TRP A 23 -8.33 -7.66 -2.59
N ILE A 24 -8.25 -8.52 -3.60
CA ILE A 24 -8.14 -8.15 -5.02
C ILE A 24 -9.33 -8.78 -5.74
N ARG A 25 -10.18 -7.97 -6.39
CA ARG A 25 -11.30 -8.45 -7.21
C ARG A 25 -11.60 -7.46 -8.31
N PHE A 26 -12.08 -7.95 -9.47
CA PHE A 26 -12.60 -7.11 -10.56
C PHE A 26 -11.66 -5.92 -10.92
N ASN A 27 -10.36 -6.16 -11.04
CA ASN A 27 -9.33 -5.15 -11.34
C ASN A 27 -9.25 -3.96 -10.35
N LYS A 28 -9.68 -4.18 -9.11
CA LYS A 28 -9.47 -3.26 -7.99
C LYS A 28 -8.89 -4.00 -6.79
N VAL A 29 -8.19 -3.25 -5.95
CA VAL A 29 -7.54 -3.73 -4.73
C VAL A 29 -8.06 -2.93 -3.55
N GLN A 30 -8.35 -3.62 -2.44
CA GLN A 30 -8.54 -2.98 -1.15
C GLN A 30 -7.18 -2.87 -0.46
N LEU A 31 -6.76 -1.65 -0.15
CA LEU A 31 -5.64 -1.38 0.73
C LEU A 31 -6.19 -0.97 2.09
N VAL A 32 -5.68 -1.61 3.14
CA VAL A 32 -5.92 -1.23 4.52
C VAL A 32 -4.67 -0.54 5.02
N VAL A 33 -4.79 0.72 5.36
CA VAL A 33 -3.72 1.53 5.93
C VAL A 33 -3.99 1.68 7.42
N SER A 34 -3.10 1.14 8.25
CA SER A 34 -3.14 1.27 9.70
C SER A 34 -1.96 2.13 10.14
N GLY A 35 -2.20 3.17 10.94
CA GLY A 35 -1.12 3.89 11.63
C GLY A 35 -0.69 3.13 12.89
N VAL A 36 0.58 3.25 13.27
CA VAL A 36 1.10 2.81 14.57
C VAL A 36 0.67 3.87 15.60
N GLY A 37 -0.50 3.69 16.21
CA GLY A 37 -1.10 4.63 17.19
C GLY A 37 -2.63 4.56 17.27
N GLU A 38 -3.29 5.62 17.77
CA GLU A 38 -4.77 5.76 17.82
C GLU A 38 -5.41 6.15 16.46
N MET A 39 -4.70 5.97 15.35
CA MET A 39 -5.26 6.26 14.03
C MET A 39 -6.10 5.07 13.57
N LEU A 40 -7.41 5.30 13.41
CA LEU A 40 -8.31 4.30 12.85
C LEU A 40 -7.83 3.87 11.47
N PRO A 41 -7.82 2.56 11.18
CA PRO A 41 -7.40 2.06 9.88
C PRO A 41 -8.31 2.63 8.78
N VAL A 42 -7.68 3.15 7.73
CA VAL A 42 -8.39 3.68 6.57
C VAL A 42 -8.39 2.62 5.49
N GLU A 43 -9.58 2.19 5.09
CA GLU A 43 -9.77 1.28 3.97
C GLU A 43 -9.99 2.08 2.69
N GLN A 44 -9.15 1.84 1.69
CA GLN A 44 -9.28 2.47 0.37
C GLN A 44 -9.37 1.41 -0.71
N ILE A 45 -10.34 1.59 -1.61
CA ILE A 45 -10.51 0.75 -2.79
C ILE A 45 -9.85 1.48 -3.96
N LEU A 46 -8.86 0.86 -4.57
CA LEU A 46 -8.07 1.45 -5.64
C LEU A 46 -8.14 0.66 -6.93
N TYR A 47 -8.24 1.38 -8.03
CA TYR A 47 -8.09 0.88 -9.38
C TYR A 47 -6.64 1.02 -9.84
N MET A 48 -6.32 0.40 -10.97
CA MET A 48 -5.01 0.52 -11.60
C MET A 48 -4.71 1.99 -11.95
N ASN A 49 -3.47 2.41 -11.70
CA ASN A 49 -2.93 3.78 -11.82
C ASN A 49 -3.52 4.80 -10.82
N GLU A 50 -4.35 4.39 -9.87
CA GLU A 50 -4.76 5.26 -8.78
C GLU A 50 -3.66 5.38 -7.73
N THR A 51 -3.60 6.56 -7.13
CA THR A 51 -2.61 6.92 -6.12
C THR A 51 -3.31 7.36 -4.85
N ILE A 52 -2.79 6.93 -3.71
CA ILE A 52 -3.23 7.37 -2.40
C ILE A 52 -2.09 8.07 -1.69
N LYS A 53 -2.43 9.12 -0.94
CA LYS A 53 -1.51 9.73 0.01
C LYS A 53 -1.78 9.14 1.39
N VAL A 54 -0.78 8.47 1.92
CA VAL A 54 -0.83 7.82 3.24
C VAL A 54 -0.40 8.81 4.31
N SER A 55 0.55 9.68 3.96
CA SER A 55 1.01 10.82 4.73
C SER A 55 1.35 11.97 3.76
N PRO A 56 1.72 13.16 4.24
CA PRO A 56 2.14 14.27 3.37
C PRO A 56 3.29 13.91 2.41
N ASP A 57 4.17 13.01 2.84
CA ASP A 57 5.42 12.67 2.13
C ASP A 57 5.42 11.24 1.56
N ILE A 58 4.41 10.42 1.88
CA ILE A 58 4.30 9.03 1.44
C ILE A 58 3.10 8.85 0.52
N GLU A 59 3.38 8.39 -0.70
CA GLU A 59 2.39 8.09 -1.72
C GLU A 59 2.52 6.66 -2.21
N ILE A 60 1.37 6.03 -2.44
CA ILE A 60 1.27 4.66 -2.95
C ILE A 60 0.44 4.67 -4.21
N VAL A 61 1.03 4.18 -5.30
CA VAL A 61 0.36 4.03 -6.59
C VAL A 61 0.17 2.56 -6.93
N VAL A 62 -1.02 2.21 -7.41
CA VAL A 62 -1.29 0.86 -7.94
C VAL A 62 -0.76 0.79 -9.36
N VAL A 63 0.44 0.25 -9.54
CA VAL A 63 1.09 0.15 -10.86
C VAL A 63 0.45 -0.93 -11.73
N GLN A 64 0.08 -2.05 -11.11
CA GLN A 64 -0.47 -3.19 -11.84
C GLN A 64 -1.32 -4.07 -10.92
N ILE A 65 -2.45 -4.55 -11.41
CA ILE A 65 -3.23 -5.61 -10.78
C ILE A 65 -3.26 -6.78 -11.76
N ARG A 66 -2.86 -7.97 -11.32
CA ARG A 66 -2.86 -9.20 -12.13
C ARG A 66 -3.25 -10.39 -11.28
N ASP A 67 -4.38 -11.01 -11.62
CA ASP A 67 -4.96 -12.15 -10.89
C ASP A 67 -5.07 -11.83 -9.38
N GLU A 68 -4.26 -12.50 -8.54
CA GLU A 68 -4.19 -12.33 -7.09
C GLU A 68 -2.96 -11.54 -6.62
N LYS A 69 -2.33 -10.79 -7.53
CA LYS A 69 -1.14 -9.99 -7.23
C LYS A 69 -1.38 -8.54 -7.57
N VAL A 70 -0.86 -7.67 -6.71
CA VAL A 70 -0.83 -6.23 -6.94
C VAL A 70 0.61 -5.75 -6.90
N ARG A 71 0.97 -4.90 -7.85
CA ARG A 71 2.24 -4.19 -7.88
C ARG A 71 1.98 -2.79 -7.37
N LEU A 72 2.60 -2.46 -6.26
CA LEU A 72 2.52 -1.14 -5.64
C LEU A 72 3.82 -0.40 -5.92
N GLY A 73 3.71 0.80 -6.46
CA GLY A 73 4.77 1.78 -6.52
C GLY A 73 4.69 2.64 -5.28
N ILE A 74 5.83 2.87 -4.65
CA ILE A 74 5.89 3.61 -3.40
C ILE A 74 6.88 4.76 -3.56
N THR A 75 6.40 5.95 -3.24
CA THR A 75 7.19 7.17 -3.12
C THR A 75 7.21 7.56 -1.65
N ALA A 76 8.41 7.67 -1.10
CA ALA A 76 8.66 8.07 0.27
C ALA A 76 10.00 8.84 0.33
N PRO A 77 10.22 9.67 1.36
CA PRO A 77 11.48 10.38 1.55
C PRO A 77 12.67 9.43 1.76
N PRO A 78 13.89 9.88 1.44
CA PRO A 78 15.10 9.10 1.72
C PRO A 78 15.28 8.96 3.23
N GLY A 79 15.38 7.71 3.71
CA GLY A 79 15.48 7.38 5.13
C GLY A 79 14.26 6.65 5.71
N THR A 80 13.16 6.55 4.95
CA THR A 80 12.02 5.70 5.33
C THR A 80 12.43 4.23 5.38
N ASP A 81 12.18 3.59 6.51
CA ASP A 81 12.46 2.17 6.72
C ASP A 81 11.32 1.32 6.15
N PHE A 82 11.68 0.38 5.28
CA PHE A 82 10.74 -0.55 4.66
C PHE A 82 10.95 -1.96 5.20
N ALA A 83 10.03 -2.43 6.03
CA ALA A 83 10.02 -3.81 6.50
C ALA A 83 8.87 -4.61 5.86
N ARG A 84 9.17 -5.85 5.45
CA ARG A 84 8.15 -6.80 4.99
C ARG A 84 7.72 -7.65 6.18
N LEU A 85 6.42 -7.74 6.41
CA LEU A 85 5.80 -8.62 7.39
C LEU A 85 5.16 -9.82 6.67
#